data_AF-A0A1Z9J2Q1-F1
#
_entry.id   AF-A0A1Z9J2Q1-F1
#
_cell.length_a   1.000
_cell.length_b   1.000
_cell.length_c   1.000
_cell.angle_alpha   90.00
_cell.angle_beta   90.00
_cell.angle_gamma   90.00
#
_symmetry.space_group_name_H-M   'P 1'
#
loop_
_entity.id
_entity.type
_entity.pdbx_description
1 polymer ?
#
loop_
_entity_poly.entity_id
_entity_poly.type
_entity_poly.pdbx_seq_one_letter_code
_entity_poly.pdbx_strand_id
1 'polypeptide(L)'
;MLPTSLCRGSSTSQQRKEQQLVIRLCKDIARAQFVFANPKRSQRLWDEAAALEIEPDRLLHLLYGGVDLDNPADLMAADDLYVGQRHGYRRGPWVSKIFSVRRGKTAFPAQARSGSSGQLCLG
;
A
#
# COMPACT_ATOMS: atom_id res chain seq x y z
N MET A 1 9.86 -0.56 42.90
CA MET A 1 10.01 -1.16 41.54
C MET A 1 8.62 -1.49 41.05
N LEU A 2 8.12 -0.79 40.02
CA LEU A 2 6.79 -1.04 39.45
C LEU A 2 6.95 -1.93 38.21
N PRO A 3 6.03 -2.90 37.97
CA PRO A 3 6.15 -3.79 36.82
C PRO A 3 5.77 -3.06 35.53
N THR A 4 6.70 -2.97 34.59
CA THR A 4 6.52 -2.54 33.19
C THR A 4 5.85 -3.61 32.34
N SER A 5 4.70 -4.10 32.79
CA SER A 5 3.93 -5.08 32.04
C SER A 5 2.65 -4.46 31.49
N LEU A 6 2.43 -4.68 30.18
CA LEU A 6 1.14 -4.75 29.49
C LEU A 6 0.71 -3.51 28.67
N CYS A 7 1.46 -3.21 27.61
CA CYS A 7 0.84 -2.72 26.37
C CYS A 7 0.51 -3.90 25.44
N ARG A 8 -0.26 -4.88 25.94
CA ARG A 8 -0.89 -5.96 25.14
C ARG A 8 -2.20 -5.44 24.51
N GLY A 9 -2.15 -4.26 23.90
CA GLY A 9 -3.28 -3.62 23.22
C GLY A 9 -2.98 -3.29 21.76
N SER A 10 -1.81 -3.66 21.25
CA SER A 10 -1.29 -3.12 20.00
C SER A 10 -1.77 -3.86 18.74
N SER A 11 -2.05 -5.17 18.78
CA SER A 11 -2.36 -5.90 17.53
C SER A 11 -3.78 -5.65 17.01
N THR A 12 -4.79 -5.76 17.89
CA THR A 12 -6.20 -5.60 17.50
C THR A 12 -6.56 -4.16 17.13
N SER A 13 -6.00 -3.18 17.86
CA SER A 13 -6.20 -1.76 17.56
C SER A 13 -5.53 -1.34 16.26
N GLN A 14 -4.34 -1.87 15.95
CA GLN A 14 -3.67 -1.64 14.67
C GLN A 14 -4.43 -2.26 13.51
N GLN A 15 -4.90 -3.51 13.65
CA GLN A 15 -5.71 -4.18 12.63
C GLN A 15 -7.01 -3.42 12.31
N ARG A 16 -7.68 -2.87 13.34
CA ARG A 16 -8.88 -2.04 13.13
C ARG A 16 -8.56 -0.73 12.39
N LYS A 17 -7.43 -0.08 12.72
CA LYS A 17 -6.99 1.14 12.00
C LYS A 17 -6.67 0.84 10.54
N GLU A 18 -5.97 -0.26 10.28
CA GLU A 18 -5.65 -0.69 8.92
C GLU A 18 -6.93 -0.99 8.13
N GLN A 19 -7.88 -1.73 8.71
CA GLN A 19 -9.18 -2.00 8.11
C GLN A 19 -9.95 -0.72 7.76
N GLN A 20 -10.01 0.25 8.68
CA GLN A 20 -10.64 1.55 8.41
C GLN A 20 -9.98 2.28 7.24
N LEU A 21 -8.65 2.23 7.17
CA LEU A 21 -7.88 2.87 6.11
C LEU A 21 -8.14 2.21 4.75
N VAL A 22 -8.18 0.88 4.70
CA VAL A 22 -8.50 0.09 3.50
C VAL A 22 -9.92 0.42 3.01
N ILE A 23 -10.90 0.42 3.92
CA ILE A 23 -12.29 0.76 3.61
C ILE A 23 -12.40 2.18 3.05
N ARG A 24 -11.74 3.15 3.67
CA ARG A 24 -11.71 4.53 3.20
C ARG A 24 -11.16 4.63 1.77
N LEU A 25 -10.04 3.97 1.49
CA LEU A 25 -9.44 3.98 0.16
C LEU A 25 -10.31 3.25 -0.87
N CYS A 26 -10.93 2.13 -0.50
CA CYS A 26 -11.88 1.43 -1.35
C CYS A 26 -13.02 2.35 -1.79
N LYS A 27 -13.65 3.06 -0.85
CA LYS A 27 -14.74 4.01 -1.14
C LYS A 27 -14.28 5.17 -2.02
N ASP A 28 -13.10 5.73 -1.74
CA ASP A 28 -12.56 6.83 -2.55
C ASP A 28 -12.24 6.39 -3.99
N ILE A 29 -11.68 5.18 -4.16
CA ILE A 29 -11.40 4.59 -5.47
C ILE A 29 -12.72 4.34 -6.22
N ALA A 30 -13.71 3.73 -5.56
CA ALA A 30 -15.02 3.47 -6.15
C ALA A 30 -15.70 4.77 -6.63
N ARG A 31 -15.69 5.82 -5.80
CA ARG A 31 -16.21 7.14 -6.19
C ARG A 31 -15.45 7.71 -7.38
N ALA A 32 -14.12 7.63 -7.38
CA ALA A 32 -13.32 8.11 -8.49
C ALA A 32 -13.60 7.37 -9.80
N GLN A 33 -13.82 6.05 -9.75
CA GLN A 33 -14.06 5.20 -10.92
C GLN A 33 -15.52 5.28 -11.41
N PHE A 34 -16.49 5.08 -10.53
CA PHE A 34 -17.89 4.87 -10.91
C PHE A 34 -18.72 6.14 -10.88
N VAL A 35 -18.46 7.04 -9.93
CA VAL A 35 -19.26 8.28 -9.77
C VAL A 35 -18.68 9.40 -10.63
N PHE A 36 -17.38 9.65 -10.49
CA PHE A 36 -16.72 10.78 -11.16
C PHE A 36 -16.10 10.41 -12.51
N ALA A 37 -15.99 9.11 -12.83
CA ALA A 37 -15.30 8.61 -14.02
C ALA A 37 -13.94 9.31 -14.25
N ASN A 38 -13.19 9.54 -13.17
CA ASN A 38 -11.95 10.31 -13.18
C ASN A 38 -10.72 9.39 -13.08
N PRO A 39 -10.13 8.99 -14.22
CA PRO A 39 -9.04 8.02 -14.24
C PRO A 39 -7.78 8.55 -13.56
N LYS A 40 -7.48 9.86 -13.66
CA LYS A 40 -6.31 10.47 -13.00
C LYS A 40 -6.43 10.40 -11.48
N ARG A 41 -7.62 10.67 -10.95
CA ARG A 41 -7.90 10.57 -9.51
C ARG A 41 -7.83 9.12 -9.04
N SER A 42 -8.40 8.19 -9.80
CA SER A 42 -8.32 6.77 -9.49
C SER A 42 -6.86 6.29 -9.44
N GLN A 43 -6.04 6.65 -10.43
CA GLN A 43 -4.62 6.30 -10.45
C GLN A 43 -3.88 6.81 -9.21
N ARG A 44 -4.10 8.07 -8.82
CA ARG A 44 -3.45 8.66 -7.64
C ARG A 44 -3.82 7.95 -6.34
N LEU A 45 -5.06 7.48 -6.21
CA LEU A 45 -5.51 6.70 -5.05
C LEU A 45 -4.89 5.30 -5.02
N TRP A 46 -4.70 4.67 -6.19
CA TRP A 46 -3.94 3.41 -6.29
C TRP A 46 -2.47 3.60 -5.94
N ASP A 47 -1.85 4.71 -6.35
CA ASP A 47 -0.47 5.05 -5.96
C ASP A 47 -0.37 5.29 -4.44
N GLU A 48 -1.37 5.93 -3.83
CA GLU A 48 -1.48 6.12 -2.37
C GLU A 48 -1.60 4.77 -1.64
N ALA A 49 -2.47 3.88 -2.11
CA ALA A 49 -2.59 2.53 -1.57
C ALA A 49 -1.26 1.76 -1.63
N ALA A 50 -0.52 1.89 -2.74
CA ALA A 50 0.79 1.28 -2.89
C ALA A 50 1.83 1.89 -1.93
N ALA A 51 1.81 3.20 -1.72
CA ALA A 51 2.69 3.88 -0.77
C ALA A 51 2.42 3.49 0.69
N LEU A 52 1.18 3.14 1.02
CA LEU A 52 0.75 2.63 2.32
C LEU A 52 0.89 1.11 2.46
N GLU A 53 1.53 0.45 1.49
CA GLU A 53 1.73 -1.00 1.44
C GLU A 53 0.43 -1.82 1.53
N ILE A 54 -0.70 -1.25 1.13
CA ILE A 54 -1.97 -1.95 1.10
C ILE A 54 -1.96 -2.96 -0.04
N GLU A 55 -2.41 -4.17 0.26
CA GLU A 55 -2.51 -5.22 -0.72
C GLU A 55 -3.56 -4.88 -1.79
N PRO A 56 -3.20 -4.83 -3.09
CA PRO A 56 -4.16 -4.52 -4.15
C PRO A 56 -5.32 -5.52 -4.21
N ASP A 57 -5.04 -6.81 -3.97
CA ASP A 57 -6.03 -7.88 -4.02
C ASP A 57 -7.13 -7.70 -2.96
N ARG A 58 -6.78 -7.15 -1.80
CA ARG A 58 -7.73 -6.78 -0.74
C ARG A 58 -8.68 -5.68 -1.20
N LEU A 59 -8.15 -4.62 -1.83
CA LEU A 59 -8.97 -3.55 -2.40
C LEU A 59 -9.83 -4.04 -3.57
N LEU A 60 -9.30 -4.90 -4.43
CA LEU A 60 -10.06 -5.50 -5.53
C LEU A 60 -11.19 -6.39 -5.02
N HIS A 61 -10.95 -7.17 -3.96
CA HIS A 61 -11.98 -7.97 -3.31
C HIS A 61 -13.14 -7.10 -2.81
N LEU A 62 -12.84 -5.96 -2.18
CA LEU A 62 -13.88 -5.05 -1.71
C LEU A 62 -14.59 -4.32 -2.85
N LEU A 63 -13.86 -3.87 -3.88
CA LEU A 63 -14.40 -3.12 -5.02
C LEU A 63 -15.31 -3.96 -5.92
N TYR A 64 -14.95 -5.22 -6.15
CA TYR A 64 -15.60 -6.08 -7.15
C TYR A 64 -16.18 -7.37 -6.57
N GLY A 65 -16.11 -7.59 -5.25
CA GLY A 65 -16.64 -8.77 -4.57
C GLY A 65 -18.14 -8.78 -4.34
N GLY A 66 -18.90 -7.83 -4.92
CA GLY A 66 -20.35 -7.74 -4.77
C GLY A 66 -20.82 -7.19 -3.41
N VAL A 67 -19.95 -6.46 -2.72
CA VAL A 67 -20.25 -5.83 -1.42
C VAL A 67 -20.93 -4.48 -1.63
N ASP A 68 -21.89 -4.13 -0.77
CA ASP A 68 -22.47 -2.78 -0.74
C ASP A 68 -21.43 -1.78 -0.19
N LEU A 69 -20.98 -0.87 -1.05
CA LEU A 69 -19.95 0.11 -0.72
C LEU A 69 -20.47 1.26 0.16
N ASP A 70 -21.79 1.43 0.25
CA ASP A 70 -22.42 2.45 1.09
C ASP A 70 -22.67 1.94 2.50
N ASN A 71 -22.77 0.62 2.70
CA ASN A 71 -22.89 0.00 4.01
C ASN A 71 -21.52 -0.30 4.65
N PRO A 72 -21.11 0.44 5.70
CA PRO A 72 -19.82 0.22 6.34
C PRO A 72 -19.71 -1.14 7.02
N ALA A 73 -20.82 -1.70 7.52
CA ALA A 73 -20.81 -3.01 8.18
C ALA A 73 -20.47 -4.13 7.19
N ASP A 74 -21.01 -4.07 5.98
CA ASP A 74 -20.77 -5.07 4.93
C ASP A 74 -19.32 -5.01 4.44
N LEU A 75 -18.77 -3.80 4.27
CA LEU A 75 -17.36 -3.61 3.94
C LEU A 75 -16.42 -4.17 5.02
N MET A 76 -16.74 -3.96 6.30
CA MET A 76 -15.96 -4.52 7.40
C MET A 76 -16.03 -6.04 7.42
N ALA A 77 -17.23 -6.62 7.24
CA ALA A 77 -17.42 -8.06 7.22
C ALA A 77 -16.69 -8.73 6.04
N ALA A 78 -16.76 -8.14 4.84
CA ALA A 78 -16.05 -8.63 3.67
C ALA A 78 -14.52 -8.56 3.85
N ASP A 79 -14.04 -7.48 4.46
CA ASP A 79 -12.63 -7.32 4.78
C ASP A 79 -12.13 -8.35 5.80
N ASP A 80 -12.90 -8.59 6.87
CA ASP A 80 -12.62 -9.61 7.88
C ASP A 80 -12.59 -11.02 7.25
N LEU A 81 -13.51 -11.31 6.32
CA LEU A 81 -13.52 -12.56 5.56
C LEU A 81 -12.27 -12.72 4.69
N TYR A 82 -11.87 -11.67 3.96
CA TYR A 82 -10.66 -11.69 3.14
C TYR A 82 -9.42 -11.97 4.01
N VAL A 83 -9.28 -11.25 5.14
CA VAL A 83 -8.14 -11.43 6.06
C VAL A 83 -8.12 -12.84 6.65
N GLY A 84 -9.29 -13.40 7.00
CA GLY A 84 -9.40 -14.79 7.47
C GLY A 84 -8.96 -15.82 6.42
N GLN A 85 -9.32 -15.62 5.16
CA GLN A 85 -8.99 -16.49 4.03
C GLN A 85 -7.59 -16.28 3.46
N ARG A 86 -6.93 -15.18 3.81
CA ARG A 86 -5.62 -14.73 3.27
C ARG A 86 -4.52 -15.79 3.34
N HIS A 87 -4.61 -16.72 4.27
CA HIS A 87 -3.62 -17.78 4.50
C HIS A 87 -3.38 -18.71 3.28
N GLY A 88 -4.21 -18.65 2.23
CA GLY A 88 -4.05 -19.43 0.99
C GLY A 88 -3.85 -18.63 -0.31
N TYR A 89 -4.01 -17.31 -0.32
CA TYR A 89 -3.97 -16.53 -1.56
C TYR A 89 -2.53 -16.17 -1.95
N ARG A 90 -2.00 -16.83 -2.98
CA ARG A 90 -0.79 -16.38 -3.68
C ARG A 90 -1.19 -15.18 -4.56
N ARG A 91 -0.51 -14.04 -4.40
CA ARG A 91 -0.64 -12.87 -5.30
C ARG A 91 -0.67 -13.33 -6.75
N GLY A 92 -1.72 -12.97 -7.47
CA GLY A 92 -1.88 -13.33 -8.87
C GLY A 92 -0.70 -12.79 -9.71
N PRO A 93 -0.19 -13.55 -10.70
CA PRO A 93 0.91 -13.09 -11.56
C PRO A 93 0.61 -11.76 -12.25
N TRP A 94 -0.66 -11.48 -12.54
CA TRP A 94 -1.07 -10.25 -13.22
C TRP A 94 -1.02 -9.00 -12.33
N VAL A 95 -1.32 -9.16 -11.03
CA VAL A 95 -1.25 -8.09 -10.04
C VAL A 95 0.20 -7.64 -9.85
N SER A 96 1.14 -8.59 -9.85
CA SER A 96 2.59 -8.29 -9.82
C SER A 96 3.07 -7.52 -11.04
N LYS A 97 2.42 -7.71 -12.20
CA LYS A 97 2.75 -7.03 -13.45
C LYS A 97 2.21 -5.60 -13.51
N ILE A 98 1.01 -5.35 -12.96
CA ILE A 98 0.39 -4.02 -12.91
C ILE A 98 1.00 -3.18 -11.77
N PHE A 99 1.18 -3.81 -10.60
CA PHE A 99 1.77 -3.20 -9.41
C PHE A 99 3.22 -3.64 -9.23
N SER A 100 4.00 -3.63 -10.32
CA SER A 100 5.45 -3.67 -10.20
C SER A 100 5.88 -2.41 -9.45
N VAL A 101 5.95 -2.53 -8.11
CA VAL A 101 6.49 -1.52 -7.22
C VAL A 101 7.75 -1.01 -7.89
N ARG A 102 7.78 0.28 -8.22
CA ARG A 102 9.03 1.01 -8.42
C ARG A 102 9.73 0.94 -7.07
N ARG A 103 10.42 -0.18 -6.81
CA ARG A 103 11.41 -0.28 -5.76
C ARG A 103 12.40 0.79 -6.17
N GLY A 104 12.34 1.93 -5.48
CA GLY A 104 13.22 3.05 -5.77
C GLY A 104 14.65 2.51 -5.77
N LYS A 105 15.25 2.43 -6.96
CA LYS A 105 16.68 2.66 -7.06
C LYS A 105 16.85 4.14 -6.75
N THR A 106 16.90 4.49 -5.48
CA THR A 106 17.72 5.63 -5.06
C THR A 106 19.18 5.18 -5.22
N ALA A 107 19.59 5.05 -6.48
CA ALA A 107 21.01 5.10 -6.81
C ALA A 107 21.41 6.54 -6.51
N PHE A 108 21.96 6.76 -5.32
CA PHE A 108 22.72 7.96 -5.03
C PHE A 108 23.72 8.17 -6.18
N PRO A 109 23.73 9.33 -6.86
CA PRO A 109 24.85 9.63 -7.73
C PRO A 109 26.07 9.76 -6.81
N ALA A 110 27.00 8.82 -6.93
CA ALA A 110 28.33 8.99 -6.37
C ALA A 110 28.91 10.25 -7.00
N GLN A 111 28.88 11.37 -6.26
CA GLN A 111 29.48 12.62 -6.70
C GLN A 111 30.95 12.35 -6.99
N ALA A 112 31.33 12.65 -8.23
CA ALA A 112 32.68 12.88 -8.64
C ALA A 112 33.34 13.87 -7.67
N ARG A 113 34.37 13.44 -6.94
CA ARG A 113 35.37 14.35 -6.40
C ARG A 113 36.45 14.50 -7.46
N SER A 114 36.40 15.63 -8.15
CA SER A 114 37.50 16.17 -8.93
C SER A 114 38.71 16.37 -8.02
N GLY A 115 39.78 15.62 -8.26
CA GLY A 115 41.11 15.89 -7.73
C GLY A 115 41.91 16.62 -8.78
N SER A 116 42.19 17.89 -8.49
CA SER A 116 42.95 18.86 -9.27
C SER A 116 44.36 18.38 -9.69
N SER A 117 44.71 18.66 -10.95
CA SER A 117 45.96 19.30 -11.43
C SER A 117 47.26 19.14 -10.61
N GLY A 118 48.32 18.66 -11.28
CA GLY A 118 49.68 19.21 -11.12
C GLY A 118 50.86 18.23 -10.99
N GLN A 119 51.81 18.39 -11.91
CA GLN A 119 53.29 18.21 -11.79
C GLN A 119 53.96 16.85 -12.11
N LEU A 120 54.59 16.85 -13.32
CA LEU A 120 56.01 16.61 -13.62
C LEU A 120 56.84 15.70 -12.70
N CYS A 121 57.53 14.70 -13.28
CA CYS A 121 58.96 14.40 -13.07
C CYS A 121 59.48 13.39 -14.12
N LEU A 122 60.77 13.52 -14.43
CA LEU A 122 61.55 12.92 -15.52
C LEU A 122 61.80 11.41 -15.39
N GLY A 123 62.17 10.80 -16.52
CA GLY A 123 62.84 9.49 -16.62
C GLY A 123 63.04 9.07 -18.07
#